data_AF-A0A7R9T1M1-F1
#
_entry.id   AF-A0A7R9T1M1-F1
#
_cell.length_a   1.000
_cell.length_b   1.000
_cell.length_c   1.000
_cell.angle_alpha   90.00
_cell.angle_beta   90.00
_cell.angle_gamma   90.00
#
_symmetry.space_group_name_H-M   'P 1'
#
loop_
_entity.id
_entity.type
_entity.pdbx_description
1 polymer ?
#
loop_
_entity_poly.entity_id
_entity_poly.type
_entity_poly.pdbx_seq_one_letter_code
_entity_poly.pdbx_strand_id
1 'polypeptide(L)'
;MTSTKVSAAKTHRVRASAAPAERTMEERMEGRSTYAPESYTAMCMDAYASVRDCLDEGKTLIEVEFPAIPGEDADYKAASDVYIDANVQYALVVAQKLNAEMGKNVDVLVPDGIEYRRAKKIFENALGLSSAGVRLNVLDGRKSSMFGSAFGDMLGGKGLRTRKEEERDNDFDSADVFIVVNLSTIELESLEKFADETANGRPLIGLNLQLDTLRADLGLFSFPEKALHYRFLSRFTPAFYLRTRNYSRTINVSPFVINYSGAIFREYPAPWQVMIKQNNGVLACVAENEDRFTLAEAKEEMLIALGINDPDDSPMKKLRSGYKTSTWWEEECDDEESDAWRT
;
A
#
# COMPACT_ATOMS: atom_id res chain seq x y z
N MET A 1 -42.15 37.74 -50.69
CA MET A 1 -42.27 36.36 -50.14
C MET A 1 -40.97 36.02 -49.46
N THR A 2 -41.02 35.85 -48.15
CA THR A 2 -39.92 35.72 -47.20
C THR A 2 -39.18 34.40 -47.37
N SER A 3 -37.86 34.47 -47.57
CA SER A 3 -36.96 33.32 -47.67
C SER A 3 -36.41 32.96 -46.29
N THR A 4 -36.92 31.90 -45.67
CA THR A 4 -36.39 31.34 -44.42
C THR A 4 -35.26 30.35 -44.74
N LYS A 5 -34.02 30.69 -44.39
CA LYS A 5 -32.90 29.73 -44.38
C LYS A 5 -32.88 29.01 -43.03
N VAL A 6 -33.07 27.70 -43.06
CA VAL A 6 -32.88 26.81 -41.90
C VAL A 6 -31.39 26.46 -41.81
N SER A 7 -30.75 26.87 -40.71
CA SER A 7 -29.35 26.54 -40.40
C SER A 7 -29.29 25.13 -39.78
N ALA A 8 -28.54 24.22 -40.40
CA ALA A 8 -28.28 22.89 -39.85
C ALA A 8 -27.31 22.98 -38.67
N ALA A 9 -27.73 22.52 -37.50
CA ALA A 9 -26.89 22.45 -36.31
C ALA A 9 -25.82 21.34 -36.48
N LYS A 10 -24.54 21.72 -36.40
CA LYS A 10 -23.41 20.78 -36.30
C LYS A 10 -23.34 20.26 -34.87
N THR A 11 -23.74 19.02 -34.66
CA THR A 11 -23.55 18.31 -33.39
C THR A 11 -22.06 18.03 -33.21
N HIS A 12 -21.38 18.79 -32.35
CA HIS A 12 -20.03 18.44 -31.90
C HIS A 12 -20.12 17.20 -31.01
N ARG A 13 -19.77 16.04 -31.57
CA ARG A 13 -19.38 14.88 -30.76
C ARG A 13 -18.07 15.22 -30.06
N VAL A 14 -18.15 15.45 -28.75
CA VAL A 14 -16.99 15.45 -27.87
C VAL A 14 -16.38 14.06 -27.94
N ARG A 15 -15.17 13.96 -28.50
CA ARG A 15 -14.34 12.74 -28.41
C ARG A 15 -14.05 12.54 -26.93
N ALA A 16 -14.51 11.44 -26.35
CA ALA A 16 -14.01 10.99 -25.05
C ALA A 16 -12.49 10.89 -25.15
N SER A 17 -11.76 11.54 -24.24
CA SER A 17 -10.33 11.34 -24.10
C SER A 17 -10.09 9.85 -23.82
N ALA A 18 -9.22 9.21 -24.60
CA ALA A 18 -8.77 7.87 -24.28
C ALA A 18 -8.13 7.91 -22.89
N ALA A 19 -8.40 6.89 -22.06
CA ALA A 19 -7.65 6.70 -20.83
C ALA A 19 -6.15 6.67 -21.19
N PRO A 20 -5.28 7.28 -20.37
CA PRO A 20 -3.84 7.22 -20.62
C PRO A 20 -3.42 5.75 -20.75
N ALA A 21 -2.61 5.46 -21.78
CA ALA A 21 -2.10 4.10 -21.98
C ALA A 21 -1.21 3.73 -20.78
N GLU A 22 -1.31 2.48 -20.34
CA GLU A 22 -0.44 1.93 -19.31
C GLU A 22 1.02 1.97 -19.82
N ARG A 23 1.96 2.39 -18.96
CA ARG A 23 3.39 2.42 -19.30
C ARG A 23 3.91 0.99 -19.51
N THR A 24 4.90 0.81 -20.38
CA THR A 24 5.62 -0.46 -20.44
C THR A 24 6.58 -0.61 -19.26
N MET A 25 7.12 -1.82 -19.05
CA MET A 25 8.15 -2.05 -18.04
C MET A 25 9.40 -1.21 -18.33
N GLU A 26 9.84 -1.12 -19.58
CA GLU A 26 11.01 -0.32 -19.98
C GLU A 26 10.78 1.17 -19.70
N GLU A 27 9.57 1.68 -19.97
CA GLU A 27 9.24 3.05 -19.63
C GLU A 27 9.25 3.26 -18.11
N ARG A 28 8.78 2.29 -17.31
CA ARG A 28 8.83 2.38 -15.83
C ARG A 28 10.25 2.39 -15.29
N MET A 29 11.19 1.64 -15.88
CA MET A 29 12.60 1.62 -15.44
C MET A 29 13.23 3.03 -15.37
N GLU A 30 12.77 3.97 -16.20
CA GLU A 30 13.26 5.35 -16.20
C GLU A 30 12.73 6.22 -15.04
N GLY A 31 11.82 5.69 -14.20
CA GLY A 31 11.15 6.46 -13.15
C GLY A 31 10.09 7.42 -13.69
N ARG A 32 9.52 8.27 -12.82
CA ARG A 32 8.58 9.33 -13.22
C ARG A 32 9.18 10.70 -12.96
N SER A 33 9.13 11.60 -13.95
CA SER A 33 9.45 13.01 -13.71
C SER A 33 8.41 13.69 -12.82
N THR A 34 7.15 13.28 -12.95
CA THR A 34 6.03 13.77 -12.13
C THR A 34 5.01 12.67 -11.89
N TYR A 35 4.34 12.70 -10.75
CA TYR A 35 3.27 11.79 -10.40
C TYR A 35 2.04 12.53 -9.86
N ALA A 36 0.87 12.28 -10.44
CA ALA A 36 -0.40 12.89 -10.05
C ALA A 36 -1.56 11.97 -10.47
N PRO A 37 -1.88 10.94 -9.67
CA PRO A 37 -2.94 10.01 -10.02
C PRO A 37 -4.30 10.73 -9.99
N GLU A 38 -5.12 10.53 -11.02
CA GLU A 38 -6.45 11.16 -11.11
C GLU A 38 -7.42 10.62 -10.05
N SER A 39 -7.19 9.40 -9.57
CA SER A 39 -8.01 8.72 -8.57
C SER A 39 -7.23 7.60 -7.89
N TYR A 40 -7.78 7.08 -6.79
CA TYR A 40 -7.26 5.85 -6.16
C TYR A 40 -7.32 4.64 -7.07
N THR A 41 -8.32 4.56 -7.94
CA THR A 41 -8.39 3.49 -8.93
C THR A 41 -7.23 3.56 -9.91
N ALA A 42 -6.86 4.76 -10.37
CA ALA A 42 -5.68 4.94 -11.22
C ALA A 42 -4.40 4.48 -10.50
N MET A 43 -4.25 4.87 -9.23
CA MET A 43 -3.13 4.41 -8.40
C MET A 43 -3.11 2.89 -8.16
N CYS A 44 -4.28 2.25 -8.03
CA CYS A 44 -4.36 0.78 -7.98
C CYS A 44 -3.92 0.14 -9.30
N MET A 45 -4.14 0.79 -10.45
CA MET A 45 -3.66 0.30 -11.74
C MET A 45 -2.15 0.45 -11.87
N ASP A 46 -1.58 1.58 -11.44
CA ASP A 46 -0.12 1.78 -11.38
C ASP A 46 0.54 0.75 -10.44
N ALA A 47 -0.07 0.52 -9.27
CA ALA A 47 0.37 -0.50 -8.32
C ALA A 47 0.27 -1.91 -8.91
N TYR A 48 -0.83 -2.25 -9.58
CA TYR A 48 -1.00 -3.52 -10.28
C TYR A 48 0.10 -3.74 -11.34
N ALA A 49 0.40 -2.71 -12.16
CA ALA A 49 1.42 -2.82 -13.20
C ALA A 49 2.80 -3.11 -12.62
N SER A 50 3.12 -2.52 -11.46
CA SER A 50 4.38 -2.78 -10.75
C SER A 50 4.40 -4.17 -10.10
N VAL A 51 3.27 -4.60 -9.51
CA VAL A 51 3.10 -5.95 -8.95
C VAL A 51 3.23 -7.01 -10.03
N ARG A 52 2.63 -6.80 -11.21
CA ARG A 52 2.77 -7.72 -12.36
C ARG A 52 4.24 -7.94 -12.69
N ASP A 53 5.01 -6.86 -12.85
CA ASP A 53 6.43 -6.95 -13.19
C ASP A 53 7.21 -7.71 -12.10
N CYS A 54 6.95 -7.45 -10.82
CA CYS A 54 7.52 -8.24 -9.73
C CYS A 54 7.15 -9.74 -9.80
N LEU A 55 5.90 -10.06 -10.13
CA LEU A 55 5.43 -11.45 -10.24
C LEU A 55 6.05 -12.16 -11.45
N ASP A 56 6.20 -11.48 -12.58
CA ASP A 56 6.82 -12.01 -13.79
C ASP A 56 8.31 -12.32 -13.57
N GLU A 57 8.98 -11.57 -12.70
CA GLU A 57 10.34 -11.84 -12.24
C GLU A 57 10.43 -12.85 -11.08
N GLY A 58 9.30 -13.39 -10.62
CA GLY A 58 9.25 -14.43 -9.59
C GLY A 58 9.44 -13.91 -8.16
N LYS A 59 9.24 -12.61 -7.90
CA LYS A 59 9.21 -12.07 -6.53
C LYS A 59 8.01 -12.62 -5.78
N THR A 60 8.21 -13.02 -4.52
CA THR A 60 7.18 -13.70 -3.71
C THR A 60 6.71 -12.89 -2.52
N LEU A 61 7.54 -12.01 -1.95
CA LEU A 61 7.13 -11.09 -0.88
C LEU A 61 7.13 -9.68 -1.46
N ILE A 62 5.96 -9.09 -1.61
CA ILE A 62 5.79 -7.83 -2.33
C ILE A 62 5.09 -6.82 -1.42
N GLU A 63 5.60 -5.59 -1.37
CA GLU A 63 4.99 -4.47 -0.66
C GLU A 63 4.33 -3.51 -1.65
N VAL A 64 3.09 -3.14 -1.36
CA VAL A 64 2.36 -2.08 -2.03
C VAL A 64 1.89 -1.10 -0.96
N GLU A 65 2.32 0.14 -1.04
CA GLU A 65 2.04 1.17 -0.05
C GLU A 65 1.64 2.47 -0.76
N PHE A 66 0.48 2.99 -0.43
CA PHE A 66 0.04 4.33 -0.84
C PHE A 66 -1.00 4.89 0.14
N PRO A 67 -1.24 6.22 0.17
CA PRO A 67 -2.18 6.80 1.11
C PRO A 67 -3.59 6.25 0.89
N ALA A 68 -4.23 5.67 1.91
CA ALA A 68 -5.54 5.05 1.72
C ALA A 68 -6.68 6.07 1.49
N ILE A 69 -6.54 7.29 2.01
CA ILE A 69 -7.57 8.34 1.99
C ILE A 69 -6.91 9.71 1.71
N PRO A 70 -7.59 10.64 1.02
CA PRO A 70 -7.06 11.98 0.80
C PRO A 70 -6.96 12.71 2.12
N GLY A 71 -5.80 13.28 2.41
CA GLY A 71 -5.63 14.12 3.60
C GLY A 71 -4.16 14.36 3.89
N GLU A 72 -3.86 15.55 4.38
CA GLU A 72 -2.50 15.95 4.73
C GLU A 72 -1.97 15.13 5.93
N ASP A 73 -2.85 14.65 6.82
CA ASP A 73 -2.48 13.85 7.99
C ASP A 73 -2.95 12.38 7.89
N ALA A 74 -2.56 11.67 6.84
CA ALA A 74 -2.85 10.23 6.69
C ALA A 74 -1.98 9.33 7.61
N ASP A 75 -1.18 9.93 8.50
CA ASP A 75 -0.17 9.25 9.30
C ASP A 75 -0.67 8.58 10.58
N TYR A 76 -1.96 8.70 10.93
CA TYR A 76 -2.49 8.02 12.12
C TYR A 76 -3.99 7.69 12.03
N LYS A 77 -4.37 6.70 11.21
CA LYS A 77 -5.76 6.18 11.18
C LYS A 77 -5.89 4.68 10.87
N ALA A 78 -5.00 3.86 11.43
CA ALA A 78 -5.15 2.39 11.42
C ALA A 78 -6.48 1.92 12.06
N ALA A 79 -7.15 2.78 12.84
CA ALA A 79 -8.34 2.41 13.62
C ALA A 79 -9.67 3.00 13.11
N SER A 80 -9.70 3.71 11.97
CA SER A 80 -10.98 4.17 11.43
C SER A 80 -11.51 3.16 10.43
N ASP A 81 -12.75 2.77 10.66
CA ASP A 81 -13.59 1.97 9.79
C ASP A 81 -13.42 2.29 8.28
N VAL A 82 -13.24 3.57 7.94
CA VAL A 82 -13.09 4.02 6.56
C VAL A 82 -11.77 3.56 5.93
N TYR A 83 -10.67 3.52 6.69
CA TYR A 83 -9.36 3.08 6.20
C TYR A 83 -9.35 1.57 5.98
N ILE A 84 -9.91 0.83 6.92
CA ILE A 84 -10.06 -0.63 6.86
C ILE A 84 -10.84 -1.02 5.60
N ASP A 85 -12.00 -0.38 5.39
CA ASP A 85 -12.84 -0.67 4.22
C ASP A 85 -12.16 -0.21 2.91
N ALA A 86 -11.47 0.94 2.89
CA ALA A 86 -10.76 1.43 1.71
C ALA A 86 -9.62 0.48 1.29
N ASN A 87 -8.80 0.00 2.24
CA ASN A 87 -7.72 -0.94 1.96
C ASN A 87 -8.26 -2.26 1.39
N VAL A 88 -9.35 -2.80 1.94
CA VAL A 88 -10.01 -3.99 1.38
C VAL A 88 -10.53 -3.71 -0.03
N GLN A 89 -11.12 -2.54 -0.27
CA GLN A 89 -11.58 -2.15 -1.60
C GLN A 89 -10.43 -2.09 -2.62
N TYR A 90 -9.30 -1.49 -2.26
CA TYR A 90 -8.13 -1.40 -3.14
C TYR A 90 -7.52 -2.78 -3.41
N ALA A 91 -7.42 -3.63 -2.39
CA ALA A 91 -6.98 -5.01 -2.54
C ALA A 91 -7.89 -5.79 -3.50
N LEU A 92 -9.22 -5.62 -3.43
CA LEU A 92 -10.15 -6.25 -4.36
C LEU A 92 -9.96 -5.74 -5.80
N VAL A 93 -9.69 -4.45 -6.01
CA VAL A 93 -9.42 -3.89 -7.34
C VAL A 93 -8.15 -4.51 -7.94
N VAL A 94 -7.06 -4.58 -7.16
CA VAL A 94 -5.81 -5.19 -7.61
C VAL A 94 -6.01 -6.70 -7.85
N ALA A 95 -6.71 -7.40 -6.96
CA ALA A 95 -7.03 -8.82 -7.09
C ALA A 95 -7.84 -9.13 -8.36
N GLN A 96 -8.88 -8.33 -8.65
CA GLN A 96 -9.68 -8.47 -9.86
C GLN A 96 -8.83 -8.30 -11.12
N LYS A 97 -7.89 -7.35 -11.11
CA LYS A 97 -6.99 -7.10 -12.23
C LYS A 97 -6.00 -8.25 -12.43
N LEU A 98 -5.39 -8.76 -11.36
CA LEU A 98 -4.55 -9.97 -11.38
C LEU A 98 -5.30 -11.18 -11.93
N ASN A 99 -6.55 -11.38 -11.51
CA ASN A 99 -7.37 -12.47 -12.01
C ASN A 99 -7.75 -12.30 -13.49
N ALA A 100 -8.18 -11.10 -13.89
CA ALA A 100 -8.65 -10.82 -15.24
C ALA A 100 -7.54 -10.89 -16.30
N GLU A 101 -6.34 -10.42 -15.97
CA GLU A 101 -5.25 -10.28 -16.94
C GLU A 101 -4.20 -11.38 -16.84
N MET A 102 -3.95 -11.90 -15.63
CA MET A 102 -2.98 -12.98 -15.42
C MET A 102 -3.60 -14.34 -15.12
N GLY A 103 -4.93 -14.42 -15.02
CA GLY A 103 -5.64 -15.67 -14.72
C GLY A 103 -5.38 -16.21 -13.31
N LYS A 104 -4.83 -15.41 -12.39
CA LYS A 104 -4.46 -15.83 -11.03
C LYS A 104 -5.68 -15.89 -10.13
N ASN A 105 -5.82 -16.94 -9.34
CA ASN A 105 -6.75 -16.96 -8.23
C ASN A 105 -6.13 -16.21 -7.04
N VAL A 106 -6.86 -15.22 -6.52
CA VAL A 106 -6.38 -14.30 -5.50
C VAL A 106 -7.24 -14.39 -4.25
N ASP A 107 -6.59 -14.67 -3.12
CA ASP A 107 -7.21 -14.59 -1.80
C ASP A 107 -6.80 -13.28 -1.12
N VAL A 108 -7.78 -12.43 -0.81
CA VAL A 108 -7.60 -11.24 0.01
C VAL A 108 -7.76 -11.63 1.48
N LEU A 109 -6.69 -11.47 2.26
CA LEU A 109 -6.59 -11.89 3.66
C LEU A 109 -6.76 -10.68 4.58
N VAL A 110 -7.73 -10.78 5.48
CA VAL A 110 -7.92 -9.86 6.61
C VAL A 110 -7.37 -10.48 7.90
N PRO A 111 -7.02 -9.68 8.93
CA PRO A 111 -6.40 -10.19 10.16
C PRO A 111 -7.22 -11.26 10.88
N ASP A 112 -8.53 -11.05 11.04
CA ASP A 112 -9.37 -11.91 11.86
C ASP A 112 -10.80 -12.14 11.33
N GLY A 113 -11.53 -13.05 11.98
CA GLY A 113 -12.92 -13.38 11.65
C GLY A 113 -13.95 -12.26 11.92
N ILE A 114 -13.61 -11.21 12.68
CA ILE A 114 -14.48 -10.04 12.90
C ILE A 114 -14.40 -9.15 11.66
N GLU A 115 -13.20 -8.78 11.23
CA GLU A 115 -12.96 -8.02 10.01
C GLU A 115 -13.49 -8.77 8.79
N TYR A 116 -13.33 -10.08 8.74
CA TYR A 116 -13.85 -10.92 7.66
C TYR A 116 -15.36 -10.79 7.50
N ARG A 117 -16.12 -10.94 8.58
CA ARG A 117 -17.59 -10.85 8.53
C ARG A 117 -18.05 -9.47 8.12
N ARG A 118 -17.34 -8.43 8.55
CA ARG A 118 -17.62 -7.05 8.17
C ARG A 118 -17.33 -6.84 6.68
N ALA A 119 -16.12 -7.14 6.23
CA ALA A 119 -15.71 -6.98 4.84
C ALA A 119 -16.61 -7.80 3.90
N LYS A 120 -16.94 -9.04 4.27
CA LYS A 120 -17.89 -9.87 3.52
C LYS A 120 -19.25 -9.21 3.35
N LYS A 121 -19.78 -8.57 4.40
CA LYS A 121 -21.08 -7.87 4.35
C LYS A 121 -21.03 -6.63 3.46
N ILE A 122 -19.93 -5.89 3.50
CA ILE A 122 -19.77 -4.64 2.73
C ILE A 122 -19.53 -4.95 1.25
N PHE A 123 -18.69 -5.94 0.96
CA PHE A 123 -18.22 -6.27 -0.38
C PHE A 123 -18.92 -7.49 -0.99
N GLU A 124 -20.02 -7.98 -0.40
CA GLU A 124 -20.78 -9.16 -0.89
C GLU A 124 -21.14 -9.03 -2.37
N ASN A 125 -21.66 -7.85 -2.76
CA ASN A 125 -22.04 -7.58 -4.14
C ASN A 125 -20.82 -7.52 -5.07
N ALA A 126 -19.71 -6.93 -4.61
CA ALA A 126 -18.49 -6.85 -5.39
C ALA A 126 -17.90 -8.25 -5.61
N LEU A 127 -17.83 -9.08 -4.57
CA LEU A 127 -17.37 -10.46 -4.63
C LEU A 127 -18.30 -11.34 -5.47
N GLY A 128 -19.62 -11.16 -5.36
CA GLY A 128 -20.60 -11.92 -6.15
C GLY A 128 -20.62 -11.56 -7.64
N LEU A 129 -20.17 -10.35 -8.00
CA LEU A 129 -19.98 -9.90 -9.38
C LEU A 129 -18.57 -10.17 -9.91
N SER A 130 -17.61 -10.41 -9.02
CA SER A 130 -16.22 -10.70 -9.38
C SER A 130 -16.10 -12.05 -10.06
N SER A 131 -15.13 -12.18 -10.96
CA SER A 131 -14.74 -13.44 -11.58
C SER A 131 -14.40 -14.49 -10.51
N ALA A 132 -14.71 -15.76 -10.78
CA ALA A 132 -14.70 -16.87 -9.83
C ALA A 132 -13.38 -17.11 -9.06
N GLY A 133 -12.31 -16.39 -9.39
CA GLY A 133 -10.98 -16.52 -8.78
C GLY A 133 -10.63 -15.49 -7.72
N VAL A 134 -11.49 -14.53 -7.35
CA VAL A 134 -11.20 -13.59 -6.24
C VAL A 134 -12.03 -13.92 -5.01
N ARG A 135 -11.37 -14.14 -3.87
CA ARG A 135 -12.03 -14.53 -2.61
C ARG A 135 -11.53 -13.70 -1.43
N LEU A 136 -12.37 -13.61 -0.41
CA LEU A 136 -11.98 -13.05 0.89
C LEU A 136 -11.70 -14.21 1.85
N ASN A 137 -10.63 -14.11 2.63
CA ASN A 137 -10.20 -15.11 3.60
C ASN A 137 -9.58 -14.43 4.84
N VAL A 138 -9.20 -15.23 5.85
CA VAL A 138 -8.61 -14.74 7.11
C VAL A 138 -7.18 -15.23 7.23
N LEU A 139 -6.26 -14.39 7.73
CA LEU A 139 -4.87 -14.75 7.94
C LEU A 139 -4.69 -15.93 8.90
N ASP A 140 -5.40 -15.92 10.04
CA ASP A 140 -5.38 -17.03 11.01
C ASP A 140 -6.20 -18.25 10.56
N GLY A 141 -6.88 -18.13 9.42
CA GLY A 141 -7.71 -19.16 8.82
C GLY A 141 -8.99 -19.51 9.56
N ARG A 142 -9.29 -18.83 10.69
CA ARG A 142 -10.46 -19.05 11.53
C ARG A 142 -11.51 -17.99 11.21
N LYS A 143 -12.49 -18.36 10.39
CA LYS A 143 -13.58 -17.46 9.99
C LYS A 143 -14.60 -17.25 11.11
N SER A 144 -14.59 -18.12 12.12
CA SER A 144 -15.50 -18.11 13.27
C SER A 144 -14.82 -17.55 14.54
N SER A 145 -15.39 -16.48 15.12
CA SER A 145 -15.01 -16.00 16.45
C SER A 145 -15.65 -16.88 17.53
N MET A 146 -14.83 -17.38 18.45
CA MET A 146 -15.16 -18.28 19.57
C MET A 146 -16.30 -17.78 20.50
N PHE A 147 -16.70 -16.50 20.40
CA PHE A 147 -17.72 -15.89 21.26
C PHE A 147 -19.17 -16.10 20.80
N GLY A 148 -19.42 -16.32 19.50
CA GLY A 148 -20.79 -16.43 18.98
C GLY A 148 -21.44 -17.79 19.20
N SER A 149 -20.63 -18.86 19.12
CA SER A 149 -21.10 -20.25 19.15
C SER A 149 -21.36 -20.73 20.58
N ALA A 150 -20.53 -20.31 21.55
CA ALA A 150 -20.63 -20.77 22.93
C ALA A 150 -21.84 -20.19 23.70
N PHE A 151 -22.29 -18.98 23.35
CA PHE A 151 -23.43 -18.34 24.03
C PHE A 151 -24.79 -18.70 23.40
N GLY A 152 -24.81 -19.04 22.11
CA GLY A 152 -26.02 -19.46 21.40
C GLY A 152 -26.46 -20.89 21.74
N ASP A 153 -25.51 -21.81 21.90
CA ASP A 153 -25.80 -23.23 22.15
C ASP A 153 -26.31 -23.51 23.57
N MET A 154 -26.03 -22.63 24.54
CA MET A 154 -26.51 -22.80 25.92
C MET A 154 -27.92 -22.22 26.16
N LEU A 155 -28.47 -21.42 25.24
CA LEU A 155 -29.70 -20.66 25.47
C LEU A 155 -30.83 -20.90 24.43
N GLY A 156 -30.56 -21.63 23.35
CA GLY A 156 -31.48 -21.77 22.22
C GLY A 156 -31.92 -23.20 21.93
N GLY A 157 -32.74 -23.78 22.80
CA GLY A 157 -33.42 -25.05 22.49
C GLY A 157 -34.23 -24.96 21.18
N LYS A 158 -33.99 -25.92 20.27
CA LYS A 158 -34.78 -26.23 19.06
C LYS A 158 -35.00 -25.07 18.08
N GLY A 159 -34.32 -25.14 16.94
CA GLY A 159 -34.76 -24.43 15.74
C GLY A 159 -34.03 -24.90 14.51
N LEU A 160 -34.73 -25.69 13.69
CA LEU A 160 -34.35 -26.11 12.34
C LEU A 160 -34.05 -24.88 11.47
N ARG A 161 -32.82 -24.37 11.50
CA ARG A 161 -32.32 -23.39 10.54
C ARG A 161 -31.34 -24.11 9.64
N THR A 162 -31.66 -24.10 8.36
CA THR A 162 -30.84 -24.55 7.24
C THR A 162 -29.38 -24.26 7.55
N ARG A 163 -28.60 -25.33 7.74
CA ARG A 163 -27.15 -25.27 7.87
C ARG A 163 -26.65 -24.66 6.56
N LYS A 164 -26.49 -23.32 6.51
CA LYS A 164 -25.56 -22.71 5.55
C LYS A 164 -24.27 -23.50 5.77
N GLU A 165 -23.72 -24.10 4.71
CA GLU A 165 -22.42 -24.76 4.78
C GLU A 165 -21.49 -23.85 5.58
N GLU A 166 -21.02 -24.34 6.72
CA GLU A 166 -20.02 -23.64 7.51
C GLU A 166 -18.84 -23.43 6.56
N GLU A 167 -18.55 -22.18 6.24
CA GLU A 167 -17.45 -21.83 5.36
C GLU A 167 -16.20 -22.50 5.94
N ARG A 168 -15.55 -23.37 5.14
CA ARG A 168 -14.40 -24.12 5.62
C ARG A 168 -13.36 -23.13 6.16
N ASP A 169 -12.99 -23.34 7.41
CA ASP A 169 -11.79 -22.77 8.00
C ASP A 169 -10.59 -23.33 7.20
N ASN A 170 -9.68 -22.46 6.75
CA ASN A 170 -8.48 -22.80 5.97
C ASN A 170 -8.71 -23.41 4.57
N ASP A 171 -9.24 -22.62 3.62
CA ASP A 171 -9.26 -23.02 2.19
C ASP A 171 -8.38 -22.08 1.36
N PHE A 172 -7.11 -22.46 1.20
CA PHE A 172 -6.10 -21.71 0.45
C PHE A 172 -5.55 -22.46 -0.77
N ASP A 173 -5.99 -23.70 -1.01
CA ASP A 173 -5.38 -24.60 -2.01
C ASP A 173 -5.56 -24.10 -3.44
N SER A 174 -6.65 -23.38 -3.69
CA SER A 174 -6.95 -22.85 -5.02
C SER A 174 -6.33 -21.48 -5.31
N ALA A 175 -5.73 -20.82 -4.31
CA ALA A 175 -5.14 -19.49 -4.45
C ALA A 175 -3.71 -19.58 -5.01
N ASP A 176 -3.45 -18.79 -6.05
CA ASP A 176 -2.13 -18.62 -6.65
C ASP A 176 -1.37 -17.46 -6.00
N VAL A 177 -2.09 -16.43 -5.54
CA VAL A 177 -1.55 -15.19 -4.96
C VAL A 177 -2.39 -14.79 -3.74
N PHE A 178 -1.74 -14.22 -2.74
CA PHE A 178 -2.37 -13.68 -1.55
C PHE A 178 -2.17 -12.17 -1.45
N ILE A 179 -3.21 -11.42 -1.10
CA ILE A 179 -3.11 -9.99 -0.78
C ILE A 179 -3.53 -9.81 0.67
N VAL A 180 -2.64 -9.29 1.51
CA VAL A 180 -2.89 -9.09 2.94
C VAL A 180 -3.09 -7.61 3.22
N VAL A 181 -4.11 -7.29 4.03
CA VAL A 181 -4.45 -5.91 4.41
C VAL A 181 -4.70 -5.79 5.91
N ASN A 182 -4.61 -4.56 6.42
CA ASN A 182 -5.07 -4.17 7.77
C ASN A 182 -4.42 -4.92 8.95
N LEU A 183 -3.19 -5.41 8.79
CA LEU A 183 -2.48 -6.00 9.92
C LEU A 183 -1.96 -4.94 10.87
N SER A 184 -1.87 -5.32 12.14
CA SER A 184 -1.08 -4.61 13.15
C SER A 184 0.24 -5.33 13.40
N THR A 185 1.08 -4.73 14.24
CA THR A 185 2.36 -5.29 14.65
C THR A 185 2.22 -6.66 15.32
N ILE A 186 1.06 -6.96 15.92
CA ILE A 186 0.78 -8.23 16.61
C ILE A 186 0.65 -9.40 15.61
N GLU A 187 0.03 -9.17 14.45
CA GLU A 187 -0.21 -10.23 13.46
C GLU A 187 1.01 -10.53 12.58
N LEU A 188 2.13 -9.82 12.72
CA LEU A 188 3.31 -10.02 11.88
C LEU A 188 3.95 -11.40 12.03
N GLU A 189 3.97 -11.99 13.23
CA GLU A 189 4.45 -13.37 13.41
C GLU A 189 3.51 -14.40 12.77
N SER A 190 2.20 -14.12 12.76
CA SER A 190 1.23 -14.93 12.05
C SER A 190 1.40 -14.80 10.54
N LEU A 191 1.74 -13.61 10.05
CA LEU A 191 2.05 -13.37 8.65
C LEU A 191 3.30 -14.12 8.20
N GLU A 192 4.36 -14.11 9.01
CA GLU A 192 5.58 -14.88 8.77
C GLU A 192 5.27 -16.38 8.64
N LYS A 193 4.58 -16.95 9.65
CA LYS A 193 4.15 -18.35 9.61
C LYS A 193 3.27 -18.66 8.41
N PHE A 194 2.35 -17.75 8.06
CA PHE A 194 1.52 -17.92 6.88
C PHE A 194 2.36 -17.96 5.60
N ALA A 195 3.33 -17.06 5.47
CA ALA A 195 4.22 -17.01 4.30
C ALA A 195 5.01 -18.32 4.13
N ASP A 196 5.56 -18.84 5.22
CA ASP A 196 6.43 -20.02 5.18
C ASP A 196 5.64 -21.34 5.11
N GLU A 197 4.57 -21.49 5.90
CA GLU A 197 3.84 -22.76 6.02
C GLU A 197 2.67 -22.87 5.03
N THR A 198 1.97 -21.76 4.79
CA THR A 198 0.75 -21.77 3.97
C THR A 198 1.03 -21.31 2.55
N ALA A 199 1.53 -20.09 2.36
CA ALA A 199 1.83 -19.57 1.02
C ALA A 199 2.93 -20.42 0.36
N ASN A 200 3.97 -20.80 1.11
CA ASN A 200 5.02 -21.75 0.72
C ASN A 200 5.56 -21.48 -0.70
N GLY A 201 6.11 -20.28 -0.88
CA GLY A 201 6.66 -19.81 -2.16
C GLY A 201 5.64 -19.21 -3.13
N ARG A 202 4.34 -19.29 -2.84
CA ARG A 202 3.33 -18.50 -3.57
C ARG A 202 3.41 -17.02 -3.21
N PRO A 203 3.20 -16.10 -4.16
CA PRO A 203 3.31 -14.68 -3.89
C PRO A 203 2.32 -14.16 -2.83
N LEU A 204 2.85 -13.33 -1.94
CA LEU A 204 2.18 -12.67 -0.83
C LEU A 204 2.44 -11.17 -0.93
N ILE A 205 1.38 -10.41 -1.18
CA ILE A 205 1.41 -8.97 -1.36
C ILE A 205 0.87 -8.32 -0.09
N GLY A 206 1.70 -7.55 0.62
CA GLY A 206 1.25 -6.67 1.69
C GLY A 206 0.76 -5.35 1.12
N LEU A 207 -0.55 -5.08 1.17
CA LEU A 207 -1.14 -3.85 0.66
C LEU A 207 -1.51 -2.90 1.80
N ASN A 208 -0.93 -1.70 1.77
CA ASN A 208 -1.11 -0.62 2.74
C ASN A 208 -0.95 -1.10 4.20
N LEU A 209 0.02 -2.00 4.43
CA LEU A 209 0.35 -2.48 5.78
C LEU A 209 1.16 -1.46 6.58
N GLN A 210 1.69 -0.42 5.95
CA GLN A 210 2.55 0.56 6.60
C GLN A 210 3.76 -0.11 7.27
N LEU A 211 4.46 -1.01 6.56
CA LEU A 211 5.49 -1.86 7.14
C LEU A 211 6.57 -1.07 7.89
N ASP A 212 6.90 0.14 7.46
CA ASP A 212 7.82 1.02 8.21
C ASP A 212 7.32 1.43 9.61
N THR A 213 6.02 1.67 9.76
CA THR A 213 5.41 1.97 11.05
C THR A 213 5.45 0.70 11.91
N LEU A 214 5.11 -0.45 11.32
CA LEU A 214 5.16 -1.73 12.03
C LEU A 214 6.59 -2.10 12.44
N ARG A 215 7.60 -1.81 11.59
CA ARG A 215 9.03 -1.94 11.90
C ARG A 215 9.40 -1.07 13.09
N ALA A 216 8.93 0.17 13.15
CA ALA A 216 9.23 1.07 14.27
C ALA A 216 8.73 0.54 15.62
N ASP A 217 7.62 -0.19 15.61
CA ASP A 217 6.99 -0.76 16.80
C ASP A 217 7.67 -2.05 17.31
N LEU A 218 8.53 -2.71 16.51
CA LEU A 218 9.19 -3.94 16.96
C LEU A 218 10.12 -3.70 18.16
N GLY A 219 10.05 -4.62 19.13
CA GLY A 219 10.78 -4.56 20.38
C GLY A 219 10.14 -3.68 21.46
N LEU A 220 8.97 -3.09 21.22
CA LEU A 220 8.16 -2.48 22.28
C LEU A 220 7.46 -3.55 23.12
N PHE A 221 7.02 -3.17 24.33
CA PHE A 221 6.32 -4.09 25.23
C PHE A 221 5.06 -4.65 24.55
N SER A 222 4.92 -5.98 24.57
CA SER A 222 3.83 -6.74 23.92
C SER A 222 3.87 -6.82 22.39
N PHE A 223 4.93 -6.33 21.74
CA PHE A 223 5.14 -6.50 20.30
C PHE A 223 6.29 -7.47 20.00
N PRO A 224 6.34 -8.06 18.78
CA PRO A 224 7.40 -8.98 18.39
C PRO A 224 8.79 -8.35 18.46
N GLU A 225 9.80 -9.21 18.52
CA GLU A 225 11.19 -8.78 18.60
C GLU A 225 11.69 -8.15 17.29
N LYS A 226 12.72 -7.30 17.40
CA LYS A 226 13.38 -6.66 16.25
C LYS A 226 13.92 -7.66 15.22
N ALA A 227 14.27 -8.88 15.66
CA ALA A 227 14.72 -9.96 14.79
C ALA A 227 13.73 -10.30 13.67
N LEU A 228 12.43 -10.02 13.86
CA LEU A 228 11.41 -10.22 12.83
C LEU A 228 11.63 -9.33 11.59
N HIS A 229 12.17 -8.12 11.77
CA HIS A 229 12.54 -7.27 10.63
C HIS A 229 13.64 -7.96 9.80
N TYR A 230 14.70 -8.38 10.46
CA TYR A 230 15.89 -8.93 9.80
C TYR A 230 15.61 -10.22 9.03
N ARG A 231 14.80 -11.13 9.59
CA ARG A 231 14.50 -12.44 8.99
C ARG A 231 13.29 -12.48 8.06
N PHE A 232 12.38 -11.51 8.17
CA PHE A 232 11.10 -11.55 7.44
C PHE A 232 10.78 -10.25 6.70
N LEU A 233 10.65 -9.13 7.40
CA LEU A 233 10.21 -7.88 6.76
C LEU A 233 11.25 -7.31 5.78
N SER A 234 12.51 -7.68 5.91
CA SER A 234 13.61 -7.31 5.03
C SER A 234 13.49 -7.94 3.63
N ARG A 235 12.77 -9.04 3.50
CA ARG A 235 12.58 -9.80 2.25
C ARG A 235 11.50 -9.22 1.33
N PHE A 236 10.70 -8.28 1.81
CA PHE A 236 9.63 -7.65 1.01
C PHE A 236 10.22 -6.73 -0.05
N THR A 237 9.86 -6.95 -1.31
CA THR A 237 10.20 -6.06 -2.44
C THR A 237 9.11 -4.99 -2.60
N PRO A 238 9.40 -3.69 -2.44
CA PRO A 238 8.41 -2.64 -2.66
C PRO A 238 8.13 -2.46 -4.15
N ALA A 239 7.02 -3.05 -4.60
CA ALA A 239 6.56 -2.95 -5.98
C ALA A 239 6.03 -1.55 -6.28
N PHE A 240 5.18 -1.02 -5.41
CA PHE A 240 4.65 0.32 -5.56
C PHE A 240 4.60 1.00 -4.20
N TYR A 241 5.34 2.08 -4.05
CA TYR A 241 5.50 2.76 -2.79
C TYR A 241 5.28 4.25 -2.97
N LEU A 242 4.34 4.83 -2.23
CA LEU A 242 4.07 6.25 -2.21
C LEU A 242 3.81 6.67 -0.77
N ARG A 243 4.84 7.18 -0.10
CA ARG A 243 4.70 7.69 1.27
C ARG A 243 4.86 9.19 1.31
N THR A 244 3.74 9.88 1.45
CA THR A 244 3.70 11.33 1.59
C THR A 244 4.12 11.77 2.98
N ARG A 245 4.88 12.87 3.06
CA ARG A 245 5.29 13.51 4.30
C ARG A 245 5.08 15.01 4.22
N ASN A 246 4.64 15.59 5.33
CA ASN A 246 4.60 17.04 5.51
C ASN A 246 5.68 17.45 6.49
N TYR A 247 6.36 18.54 6.15
CA TYR A 247 7.41 19.11 6.96
C TYR A 247 7.16 20.60 7.14
N SER A 248 7.70 21.12 8.24
CA SER A 248 7.76 22.55 8.50
C SER A 248 9.19 22.91 8.84
N ARG A 249 9.70 23.98 8.23
CA ARG A 249 11.04 24.51 8.53
C ARG A 249 10.97 25.98 8.88
N THR A 250 11.52 26.30 10.05
CA THR A 250 11.75 27.69 10.46
C THR A 250 12.99 28.26 9.78
N ILE A 251 12.85 29.39 9.10
CA ILE A 251 13.90 30.16 8.43
C ILE A 251 14.06 31.55 9.05
N ASN A 252 15.22 32.19 8.84
CA ASN A 252 15.54 33.48 9.48
C ASN A 252 14.96 34.71 8.75
N VAL A 253 14.22 34.51 7.67
CA VAL A 253 13.59 35.57 6.86
C VAL A 253 12.10 35.27 6.69
N SER A 254 11.28 36.32 6.54
CA SER A 254 9.83 36.17 6.28
C SER A 254 9.58 35.23 5.08
N PRO A 255 8.67 34.24 5.15
CA PRO A 255 7.59 34.06 6.15
C PRO A 255 7.98 33.38 7.48
N PHE A 256 9.27 33.23 7.78
CA PHE A 256 9.84 32.59 8.97
C PHE A 256 9.54 31.10 9.15
N VAL A 257 8.43 30.60 8.60
CA VAL A 257 8.06 29.20 8.57
C VAL A 257 7.66 28.85 7.14
N ILE A 258 8.33 27.86 6.57
CA ILE A 258 7.99 27.28 5.28
C ILE A 258 7.45 25.89 5.55
N ASN A 259 6.19 25.67 5.17
CA ASN A 259 5.60 24.35 5.11
C ASN A 259 5.82 23.79 3.72
N TYR A 260 6.32 22.57 3.65
CA TYR A 260 6.52 21.86 2.40
C TYR A 260 6.10 20.41 2.59
N SER A 261 5.73 19.77 1.49
CA SER A 261 5.35 18.37 1.50
C SER A 261 5.95 17.66 0.31
N GLY A 262 6.15 16.37 0.46
CA GLY A 262 6.75 15.55 -0.56
C GLY A 262 6.40 14.09 -0.34
N ALA A 263 7.05 13.21 -1.08
CA ALA A 263 6.91 11.78 -0.91
C ALA A 263 8.21 11.05 -1.21
N ILE A 264 8.40 9.91 -0.56
CA ILE A 264 9.28 8.86 -1.08
C ILE A 264 8.41 8.02 -2.01
N PHE A 265 8.86 7.85 -3.25
CA PHE A 265 8.12 7.18 -4.30
C PHE A 265 8.94 6.07 -4.95
N ARG A 266 8.29 4.97 -5.29
CA ARG A 266 8.84 3.89 -6.10
C ARG A 266 7.76 3.22 -6.92
N GLU A 267 8.09 2.90 -8.17
CA GLU A 267 7.26 2.12 -9.09
C GLU A 267 8.17 1.07 -9.74
N TYR A 268 8.21 -0.14 -9.22
CA TYR A 268 9.08 -1.20 -9.71
C TYR A 268 8.92 -1.40 -11.23
N PRO A 269 10.02 -1.56 -11.98
CA PRO A 269 11.43 -1.66 -11.56
C PRO A 269 12.21 -0.33 -11.47
N ALA A 270 11.53 0.83 -11.36
CA ALA A 270 12.19 2.13 -11.24
C ALA A 270 13.07 2.25 -9.98
N PRO A 271 14.09 3.12 -10.02
CA PRO A 271 14.80 3.54 -8.81
C PRO A 271 13.86 4.23 -7.83
N TRP A 272 14.29 4.33 -6.57
CA TRP A 272 13.63 5.18 -5.58
C TRP A 272 13.73 6.64 -5.98
N GLN A 273 12.65 7.37 -5.75
CA GLN A 273 12.54 8.78 -6.10
C GLN A 273 12.11 9.60 -4.88
N VAL A 274 12.75 10.73 -4.67
CA VAL A 274 12.26 11.77 -3.76
C VAL A 274 11.43 12.75 -4.58
N MET A 275 10.21 12.98 -4.14
CA MET A 275 9.24 13.82 -4.83
C MET A 275 8.84 15.01 -3.96
N ILE A 276 8.66 16.19 -4.57
CA ILE A 276 8.11 17.38 -3.90
C ILE A 276 6.71 17.68 -4.45
N LYS A 277 5.76 17.93 -3.55
CA LYS A 277 4.40 18.33 -3.92
C LYS A 277 4.39 19.81 -4.30
N GLN A 278 4.05 20.07 -5.56
CA GLN A 278 3.85 21.41 -6.09
C GLN A 278 2.47 21.97 -5.67
N ASN A 279 2.29 23.28 -5.83
CA ASN A 279 1.04 23.98 -5.48
C ASN A 279 -0.21 23.48 -6.24
N ASN A 280 -0.02 22.84 -7.40
CA ASN A 280 -1.08 22.23 -8.19
C ASN A 280 -1.41 20.78 -7.73
N GLY A 281 -0.77 20.29 -6.67
CA GLY A 281 -0.93 18.94 -6.15
C GLY A 281 -0.08 17.87 -6.83
N VAL A 282 0.66 18.22 -7.89
CA VAL A 282 1.54 17.30 -8.62
C VAL A 282 2.82 17.05 -7.82
N LEU A 283 3.21 15.79 -7.69
CA LEU A 283 4.52 15.39 -7.16
C LEU A 283 5.54 15.48 -8.29
N ALA A 284 6.64 16.21 -8.08
CA ALA A 284 7.73 16.33 -9.04
C ALA A 284 9.01 15.70 -8.48
N CYS A 285 9.69 14.89 -9.28
CA CYS A 285 10.93 14.22 -8.88
C CYS A 285 12.05 15.25 -8.69
N VAL A 286 12.81 15.09 -7.60
CA VAL A 286 13.96 15.96 -7.29
C VAL A 286 15.26 15.19 -7.06
N ALA A 287 15.18 13.90 -6.72
CA ALA A 287 16.33 13.03 -6.55
C ALA A 287 15.94 11.58 -6.86
N GLU A 288 16.90 10.79 -7.34
CA GLU A 288 16.72 9.38 -7.69
C GLU A 288 17.90 8.58 -7.15
N ASN A 289 17.65 7.36 -6.69
CA ASN A 289 18.67 6.43 -6.24
C ASN A 289 18.19 4.98 -6.39
N GLU A 290 19.10 4.06 -6.70
CA GLU A 290 18.80 2.62 -6.74
C GLU A 290 18.44 2.11 -5.34
N ASP A 291 19.12 2.62 -4.32
CA ASP A 291 18.85 2.31 -2.93
C ASP A 291 17.80 3.24 -2.34
N ARG A 292 16.98 2.69 -1.44
CA ARG A 292 15.96 3.44 -0.70
C ARG A 292 16.57 4.58 0.11
N PHE A 293 16.07 5.79 -0.13
CA PHE A 293 16.34 6.94 0.74
C PHE A 293 15.84 6.69 2.16
N THR A 294 16.69 6.95 3.14
CA THR A 294 16.25 7.09 4.53
C THR A 294 15.31 8.29 4.68
N LEU A 295 14.49 8.30 5.73
CA LEU A 295 13.60 9.42 6.03
C LEU A 295 14.36 10.74 6.21
N ALA A 296 15.61 10.70 6.66
CA ALA A 296 16.46 11.87 6.79
C ALA A 296 17.02 12.35 5.46
N GLU A 297 17.54 11.45 4.62
CA GLU A 297 18.06 11.79 3.29
C GLU A 297 16.96 12.35 2.40
N ALA A 298 15.79 11.70 2.36
CA ALA A 298 14.65 12.19 1.59
C ALA A 298 14.25 13.61 2.02
N LYS A 299 14.26 13.90 3.33
CA LYS A 299 14.00 15.25 3.85
C LYS A 299 15.09 16.24 3.42
N GLU A 300 16.36 15.83 3.41
CA GLU A 300 17.47 16.68 2.99
C GLU A 300 17.39 17.01 1.49
N GLU A 301 17.15 16.02 0.64
CA GLU A 301 16.95 16.23 -0.81
C GLU A 301 15.80 17.20 -1.08
N MET A 302 14.69 17.10 -0.33
CA MET A 302 13.60 18.06 -0.43
C MET A 302 14.03 19.49 -0.06
N LEU A 303 14.86 19.65 0.98
CA LEU A 303 15.36 20.95 1.41
C LEU A 303 16.35 21.57 0.42
N ILE A 304 17.18 20.74 -0.21
CA ILE A 304 18.12 21.14 -1.27
C ILE A 304 17.33 21.67 -2.46
N ALA A 305 16.36 20.91 -2.95
CA ALA A 305 15.54 21.29 -4.10
C ALA A 305 14.70 22.55 -3.85
N LEU A 306 14.26 22.79 -2.60
CA LEU A 306 13.58 24.03 -2.20
C LEU A 306 14.53 25.22 -2.00
N GLY A 307 15.85 25.03 -2.07
CA GLY A 307 16.85 26.09 -1.87
C GLY A 307 16.91 26.63 -0.44
N ILE A 308 16.44 25.84 0.54
CA ILE A 308 16.35 26.23 1.95
C ILE A 308 17.30 25.43 2.84
N ASN A 309 18.20 24.61 2.28
CA ASN A 309 19.14 23.81 3.07
C ASN A 309 20.18 24.66 3.82
N ASP A 310 20.64 24.17 4.98
CA ASP A 310 21.76 24.79 5.69
C ASP A 310 23.08 24.37 5.02
N PRO A 311 24.12 25.21 4.99
CA PRO A 311 25.43 24.82 4.48
C PRO A 311 25.99 23.60 5.23
N ASP A 312 26.69 22.71 4.53
CA ASP A 312 27.13 21.40 5.07
C ASP A 312 27.96 21.48 6.35
N ASP A 313 28.79 22.52 6.49
CA ASP A 313 29.64 22.76 7.68
C ASP A 313 28.96 23.59 8.78
N SER A 314 27.67 23.91 8.65
CA SER A 314 26.99 24.76 9.62
C SER A 314 26.76 24.06 10.95
N PRO A 315 27.14 24.66 12.10
CA PRO A 315 26.72 24.18 13.43
C PRO A 315 25.20 24.04 13.55
N MET A 316 24.46 24.84 12.77
CA MET A 316 23.00 24.81 12.73
C MET A 316 22.46 23.56 12.05
N LYS A 317 23.15 23.03 11.03
CA LYS A 317 22.82 21.75 10.38
C LYS A 317 22.92 20.62 11.40
N LYS A 318 24.04 20.54 12.12
CA LYS A 318 24.28 19.54 13.20
C LYS A 318 23.29 19.64 14.36
N LEU A 319 22.89 20.86 14.74
CA LEU A 319 21.89 21.07 15.79
C LEU A 319 20.49 20.62 15.35
N ARG A 320 20.14 20.85 14.09
CA ARG A 320 18.79 20.56 13.54
C ARG A 320 18.64 19.12 13.08
N SER A 321 19.70 18.46 12.63
CA SER A 321 19.69 17.04 12.25
C SER A 321 19.63 16.11 13.46
N GLY A 322 20.12 16.56 14.61
CA GLY A 322 20.28 15.72 15.79
C GLY A 322 21.45 14.75 15.67
N TYR A 323 21.68 13.96 16.73
CA TYR A 323 22.80 13.00 16.83
C TYR A 323 22.52 11.68 16.07
N LYS A 324 21.24 11.32 15.89
CA LYS A 324 20.80 10.12 15.20
C LYS A 324 19.76 10.50 14.16
N THR A 325 20.11 10.33 12.89
CA THR A 325 19.31 10.76 11.74
C THR A 325 18.47 9.64 11.15
N SER A 326 18.93 8.38 11.27
CA SER A 326 18.21 7.19 10.82
C SER A 326 17.41 6.54 11.94
N THR A 327 16.28 5.92 11.57
CA THR A 327 15.58 4.98 12.45
C THR A 327 16.38 3.69 12.57
N TRP A 328 16.18 2.93 13.65
CA TRP A 328 17.05 1.78 13.94
C TRP A 328 16.98 0.67 12.87
N TRP A 329 15.87 0.57 12.13
CA TRP A 329 15.67 -0.41 11.06
C TRP A 329 16.16 0.11 9.70
N GLU A 330 16.51 1.40 9.56
CA GLU A 330 17.16 1.95 8.37
C GLU A 330 18.67 1.78 8.39
N GLU A 331 19.25 1.49 9.56
CA GLU A 331 20.68 1.20 9.69
C GLU A 331 21.03 -0.12 9.00
N GLU A 332 22.15 -0.15 8.28
CA GLU A 332 22.71 -1.40 7.75
C GLU A 332 23.01 -2.35 8.91
N CYS A 333 22.54 -3.59 8.79
CA CYS A 333 22.72 -4.62 9.80
C CYS A 333 23.06 -5.94 9.14
N ASP A 334 24.19 -6.54 9.52
CA ASP A 334 24.66 -7.82 8.98
C ASP A 334 23.70 -8.99 9.27
N ASP A 335 22.79 -8.83 10.23
CA ASP A 335 21.78 -9.84 10.58
C ASP A 335 20.60 -9.89 9.57
N GLU A 336 20.50 -8.93 8.65
CA GLU A 336 19.44 -8.91 7.63
C GLU A 336 19.62 -10.03 6.60
N GLU A 337 18.59 -10.88 6.48
CA GLU A 337 18.61 -11.97 5.49
C GLU A 337 18.50 -11.48 4.04
N SER A 338 17.98 -10.26 3.83
CA SER A 338 17.78 -9.69 2.51
C SER A 338 17.79 -8.16 2.55
N ASP A 339 18.26 -7.56 1.46
CA ASP A 339 18.22 -6.12 1.16
C ASP A 339 17.05 -5.73 0.24
N ALA A 340 16.16 -6.66 -0.10
CA ALA A 340 15.08 -6.46 -1.08
C ALA A 340 14.13 -5.31 -0.73
N TRP A 341 13.99 -4.98 0.55
CA TRP A 341 13.17 -3.85 0.99
C TRP A 341 13.80 -2.47 0.74
N ARG A 342 15.12 -2.43 0.49
CA ARG A 342 15.86 -1.23 0.09
C ARG A 342 16.08 -1.14 -1.42
N THR A 343 16.05 -2.27 -2.14
CA THR A 343 16.47 -2.36 -3.55
C THR A 343 15.34 -2.60 -4.52
#